data_AF-A0A924F0P0-F1
#
_entry.id   AF-A0A924F0P0-F1
#
_cell.length_a   1.000
_cell.length_b   1.000
_cell.length_c   1.000
_cell.angle_alpha   90.00
_cell.angle_beta   90.00
_cell.angle_gamma   90.00
#
_symmetry.space_group_name_H-M   'P 1'
#
loop_
_entity.id
_entity.type
_entity.pdbx_description
1 polymer ?
#
loop_
_entity_poly.entity_id
_entity_poly.type
_entity_poly.pdbx_seq_one_letter_code
_entity_poly.pdbx_strand_id
1 'polypeptide(L)'
;MPPTPDAPRAAPNDAFTLFDVRVEVIATDRPMVCNHQPGDWFALVGENLHFPPGQSFPLYPLAALLPLLPAKQRPTHPHDWMTTDAVIACPDPHCGGQFRITRTGTTTFRHADVTRVPLAAADLRDSACA
;
A
#
# COMPACT_ATOMS: atom_id res chain seq x y z
N MET A 1 46.79 -22.98 -17.94
CA MET A 1 45.40 -23.44 -18.12
C MET A 1 44.50 -22.30 -17.67
N PRO A 2 43.77 -21.62 -18.57
CA PRO A 2 42.86 -20.56 -18.16
C PRO A 2 41.70 -21.17 -17.34
N PRO A 3 41.16 -20.46 -16.34
CA PRO A 3 39.99 -20.92 -15.61
C PRO A 3 38.78 -21.01 -16.54
N THR A 4 37.99 -22.06 -16.36
CA THR A 4 36.72 -22.36 -17.05
C THR A 4 35.73 -21.18 -16.90
N PRO A 5 34.91 -20.85 -17.91
CA PRO A 5 33.89 -19.81 -17.74
C PRO A 5 32.89 -20.26 -16.68
N ASP A 6 32.66 -19.40 -15.69
CA ASP A 6 31.73 -19.61 -14.59
C ASP A 6 30.35 -20.07 -15.10
N ALA A 7 29.78 -21.05 -14.41
CA ALA A 7 28.40 -21.46 -14.57
C ALA A 7 27.45 -20.24 -14.50
N PRO A 8 26.32 -20.23 -15.23
CA PRO A 8 25.43 -19.08 -15.26
C PRO A 8 24.96 -18.73 -13.85
N ARG A 9 25.31 -17.51 -13.40
CA ARG A 9 24.91 -16.97 -12.10
C ARG A 9 23.38 -16.91 -12.06
N ALA A 10 22.77 -17.53 -11.03
CA ALA A 10 21.33 -17.48 -10.82
C ALA A 10 20.84 -16.02 -10.89
N ALA A 11 19.76 -15.79 -11.63
CA ALA A 11 19.17 -14.46 -11.74
C ALA A 11 18.84 -13.93 -10.34
N PRO A 12 19.14 -12.66 -10.03
CA PRO A 12 18.85 -12.10 -8.73
C PRO A 12 17.35 -12.21 -8.39
N ASN A 13 17.04 -12.50 -7.13
CA ASN A 13 15.67 -12.47 -6.65
C ASN A 13 15.17 -11.02 -6.67
N ASP A 14 14.45 -10.65 -7.73
CA ASP A 14 13.92 -9.31 -7.97
C ASP A 14 12.51 -9.11 -7.39
N ALA A 15 12.09 -10.02 -6.50
CA ALA A 15 10.77 -9.98 -5.89
C ALA A 15 10.72 -9.01 -4.70
N PHE A 16 9.59 -8.32 -4.54
CA PHE A 16 9.27 -7.53 -3.36
C PHE A 16 7.80 -7.70 -2.99
N THR A 17 7.47 -7.44 -1.72
CA THR A 17 6.12 -7.64 -1.20
C THR A 17 5.55 -6.33 -0.68
N LEU A 18 4.28 -6.08 -0.99
CA LEU A 18 3.49 -5.01 -0.42
C LEU A 18 2.34 -5.60 0.41
N PHE A 19 1.95 -4.92 1.47
CA PHE A 19 0.70 -5.21 2.15
C PHE A 19 -0.48 -4.78 1.28
N ASP A 20 -1.50 -5.62 1.24
CA ASP A 20 -2.83 -5.20 0.80
C ASP A 20 -3.50 -4.47 1.97
N VAL A 21 -4.25 -3.41 1.66
CA VAL A 21 -4.91 -2.61 2.69
C VAL A 21 -6.40 -2.48 2.42
N ARG A 22 -7.18 -2.52 3.49
CA ARG A 22 -8.59 -2.16 3.49
C ARG A 22 -8.75 -0.79 4.13
N VAL A 23 -9.50 0.08 3.47
CA VAL A 23 -9.94 1.37 4.03
C VAL A 23 -11.42 1.27 4.33
N GLU A 24 -11.79 1.45 5.59
CA GLU A 24 -13.17 1.38 6.08
C GLU A 24 -13.58 2.74 6.66
N VAL A 25 -14.78 3.19 6.31
CA VAL A 25 -15.37 4.41 6.85
C VAL A 25 -15.95 4.13 8.23
N ILE A 26 -15.58 4.94 9.20
CA ILE A 26 -16.15 4.95 10.55
C ILE A 26 -16.70 6.33 10.87
N ALA A 27 -17.66 6.40 11.79
CA ALA A 27 -18.23 7.65 12.27
C ALA A 27 -17.67 8.02 13.64
N THR A 28 -17.53 9.32 13.88
CA THR A 28 -17.52 9.91 15.22
C THR A 28 -18.94 10.21 15.68
N ASP A 29 -19.06 10.99 16.75
CA ASP A 29 -20.29 11.62 17.23
C ASP A 29 -20.81 12.79 16.36
N ARG A 30 -20.05 13.21 15.34
CA ARG A 30 -20.41 14.33 14.45
C ARG A 30 -21.24 13.86 13.24
N PRO A 31 -22.04 14.73 12.62
CA PRO A 31 -22.83 14.39 11.43
C PRO A 31 -21.97 13.95 10.25
N MET A 32 -22.46 12.99 9.47
CA MET A 32 -21.87 12.65 8.17
C MET A 32 -22.30 13.69 7.13
N VAL A 33 -21.35 14.46 6.59
CA VAL A 33 -21.61 15.51 5.58
C VAL A 33 -21.29 15.01 4.17
N CYS A 34 -20.19 14.27 4.02
CA CYS A 34 -19.80 13.65 2.76
C CYS A 34 -20.67 12.41 2.44
N ASN A 35 -20.67 11.99 1.17
CA ASN A 35 -21.50 10.87 0.71
C ASN A 35 -21.12 9.50 1.29
N HIS A 36 -19.89 9.32 1.78
CA HIS A 36 -19.46 8.07 2.38
C HIS A 36 -20.23 7.80 3.69
N GLN A 37 -20.62 6.55 3.93
CA GLN A 37 -21.36 6.13 5.12
C GLN A 37 -20.52 5.21 6.00
N PRO A 38 -20.75 5.17 7.33
CA PRO A 38 -20.08 4.20 8.18
C PRO A 38 -20.31 2.77 7.68
N GLY A 39 -19.24 1.99 7.55
CA GLY A 39 -19.26 0.66 6.97
C GLY A 39 -18.95 0.59 5.47
N ASP A 40 -19.01 1.71 4.73
CA ASP A 40 -18.47 1.77 3.38
C ASP A 40 -16.97 1.44 3.41
N TRP A 41 -16.49 0.76 2.38
CA TRP A 41 -15.08 0.41 2.30
C TRP A 41 -14.56 0.26 0.88
N PHE A 42 -13.24 0.32 0.73
CA PHE A 42 -12.56 -0.15 -0.47
C PHE A 42 -11.26 -0.87 -0.07
N ALA A 43 -10.77 -1.75 -0.94
CA ALA A 43 -9.49 -2.41 -0.76
C ALA A 43 -8.48 -1.89 -1.79
N LEU A 44 -7.22 -1.81 -1.41
CA LEU A 44 -6.08 -1.68 -2.31
C LEU A 44 -5.33 -3.01 -2.24
N VAL A 45 -5.47 -3.81 -3.30
CA VAL A 45 -4.84 -5.12 -3.44
C VAL A 45 -3.76 -5.01 -4.50
N GLY A 46 -2.51 -5.25 -4.11
CA GLY A 46 -1.37 -4.88 -4.94
C GLY A 46 -1.42 -3.38 -5.27
N GLU A 47 -1.60 -3.04 -6.52
CA GLU A 47 -1.67 -1.64 -7.00
C GLU A 47 -3.08 -1.19 -7.42
N ASN A 48 -4.10 -2.03 -7.20
CA ASN A 48 -5.46 -1.80 -7.71
C ASN A 48 -6.48 -1.52 -6.59
N LEU A 49 -7.32 -0.52 -6.81
CA LEU A 49 -8.47 -0.22 -5.93
C LEU A 49 -9.67 -1.08 -6.30
N HIS A 50 -10.28 -1.70 -5.29
CA HIS A 50 -11.46 -2.55 -5.39
C HIS A 50 -12.59 -2.00 -4.50
N PHE A 51 -13.76 -1.79 -5.10
CA PHE A 51 -14.95 -1.31 -4.43
C PHE A 51 -16.01 -2.43 -4.36
N PRO A 52 -16.81 -2.50 -3.29
CA PRO A 52 -17.95 -3.40 -3.22
C PRO A 52 -18.95 -3.16 -4.35
N PRO A 53 -19.64 -4.20 -4.85
CA PRO A 53 -20.67 -4.04 -5.87
C PRO A 53 -21.74 -3.02 -5.44
N GLY A 54 -22.02 -2.05 -6.31
CA GLY A 54 -23.04 -1.01 -6.05
C GLY A 54 -22.60 0.10 -5.09
N GLN A 55 -21.38 0.06 -4.54
CA GLN A 55 -20.87 1.10 -3.66
C GLN A 55 -20.03 2.12 -4.45
N SER A 56 -20.43 3.39 -4.36
CA SER A 56 -19.58 4.51 -4.80
C SER A 56 -18.70 5.00 -3.64
N PHE A 57 -17.61 5.72 -3.95
CA PHE A 57 -16.83 6.42 -2.93
C PHE A 57 -16.58 7.87 -3.38
N PRO A 58 -16.76 8.87 -2.50
CA PRO A 58 -16.61 10.27 -2.90
C PRO A 58 -15.17 10.60 -3.27
N LEU A 59 -15.00 11.32 -4.39
CA LEU A 59 -13.70 11.63 -4.98
C LEU A 59 -12.78 12.42 -4.04
N TYR A 60 -13.30 13.44 -3.33
CA TYR A 60 -12.43 14.32 -2.51
C TYR A 60 -11.86 13.61 -1.27
N PRO A 61 -12.63 12.83 -0.51
CA PRO A 61 -12.07 11.96 0.52
C PRO A 61 -11.10 10.91 -0.03
N LEU A 62 -11.38 10.31 -1.19
CA LEU A 62 -10.44 9.39 -1.83
C LEU A 62 -9.11 10.09 -2.14
N ALA A 63 -9.16 11.29 -2.74
CA ALA A 63 -7.98 12.06 -3.08
C ALA A 63 -7.13 12.42 -1.84
N ALA A 64 -7.75 12.68 -0.69
CA ALA A 64 -7.04 12.90 0.57
C ALA A 64 -6.34 11.63 1.11
N LEU A 65 -6.89 10.45 0.82
CA LEU A 65 -6.34 9.17 1.26
C LEU A 65 -5.19 8.68 0.37
N LEU A 66 -5.27 8.91 -0.95
CA LEU A 66 -4.32 8.38 -1.94
C LEU A 66 -2.83 8.61 -1.58
N PRO A 67 -2.39 9.78 -1.08
CA PRO A 67 -0.99 9.99 -0.73
C PRO A 67 -0.49 9.09 0.42
N LEU A 68 -1.38 8.60 1.28
CA LEU A 68 -1.03 7.79 2.44
C LEU A 68 -0.95 6.29 2.11
N LEU A 69 -1.71 5.84 1.11
CA LEU A 69 -1.84 4.41 0.83
C LEU A 69 -0.50 3.74 0.48
N PRO A 70 0.37 4.29 -0.39
CA PRO A 70 1.64 3.64 -0.71
C PRO A 70 2.56 3.47 0.51
N ALA A 71 2.54 4.43 1.45
CA ALA A 71 3.29 4.31 2.69
C ALA A 71 2.72 3.21 3.59
N LYS A 72 1.37 3.10 3.67
CA LYS A 72 0.69 2.06 4.45
C LYS A 72 0.90 0.65 3.91
N GLN A 73 1.12 0.51 2.60
CA GLN A 73 1.45 -0.77 1.97
C GLN A 73 2.88 -1.25 2.24
N ARG A 74 3.81 -0.35 2.58
CA ARG A 74 5.21 -0.71 2.80
C ARG A 74 5.46 -1.12 4.26
N PRO A 75 6.46 -1.98 4.52
CA PRO A 75 7.03 -2.11 5.85
C PRO A 75 7.52 -0.74 6.33
N THR A 76 7.12 -0.38 7.55
CA THR A 76 7.43 0.90 8.19
C THR A 76 8.02 0.59 9.57
N HIS A 77 8.84 1.49 10.09
CA HIS A 77 9.50 1.28 11.38
C HIS A 77 8.47 1.22 12.52
N PRO A 78 8.59 0.31 13.51
CA PRO A 78 7.58 0.15 14.58
C PRO A 78 7.36 1.41 15.44
N HIS A 79 8.31 2.35 15.44
CA HIS A 79 8.22 3.64 16.15
C HIS A 79 7.86 4.83 15.25
N ASP A 80 7.58 4.60 13.97
CA ASP A 80 7.05 5.62 13.08
C ASP A 80 5.53 5.74 13.27
N TRP A 81 5.02 6.98 13.37
CA TRP A 81 3.58 7.25 13.43
C TRP A 81 2.85 6.66 12.21
N MET A 82 3.53 6.57 11.05
CA MET A 82 2.97 5.92 9.87
C MET A 82 2.66 4.43 10.10
N THR A 83 3.29 3.77 11.07
CA THR A 83 2.98 2.39 11.45
C THR A 83 1.79 2.30 12.39
N THR A 84 1.74 3.17 13.40
CA THR A 84 0.76 3.09 14.50
C THR A 84 -0.58 3.76 14.18
N ASP A 85 -0.55 4.89 13.48
CA ASP A 85 -1.71 5.76 13.33
C ASP A 85 -2.52 5.32 12.11
N ALA A 86 -3.56 4.53 12.35
CA ALA A 86 -4.33 3.87 11.29
C ALA A 86 -5.65 4.59 10.92
N VAL A 87 -5.98 5.72 11.56
CA VAL A 87 -7.27 6.40 11.41
C VAL A 87 -7.07 7.82 10.90
N ILE A 88 -7.64 8.12 9.73
CA ILE A 88 -7.51 9.41 9.04
C ILE A 88 -8.86 10.14 9.06
N ALA A 89 -8.89 11.39 9.47
CA ALA A 89 -10.12 12.18 9.46
C ALA A 89 -10.59 12.51 8.03
N CYS A 90 -11.89 12.69 7.84
CA CYS A 90 -12.44 13.27 6.62
C CYS A 90 -11.82 14.66 6.35
N PRO A 91 -11.44 14.98 5.10
CA PRO A 91 -10.88 16.30 4.78
C PRO A 91 -11.88 17.45 4.94
N ASP A 92 -13.19 17.16 4.97
CA ASP A 92 -14.20 18.14 5.34
C ASP A 92 -14.24 18.29 6.88
N PRO A 93 -13.91 19.46 7.44
CA PRO A 93 -13.83 19.67 8.89
C PRO A 93 -15.17 19.51 9.62
N HIS A 94 -16.29 19.58 8.91
CA HIS A 94 -17.63 19.42 9.49
C HIS A 94 -18.17 17.98 9.37
N CYS A 95 -17.49 17.13 8.61
CA CYS A 95 -17.85 15.72 8.47
C CYS A 95 -17.30 14.90 9.64
N GLY A 96 -18.16 14.12 10.28
CA GLY A 96 -17.79 13.16 11.33
C GLY A 96 -17.18 11.85 10.82
N GLY A 97 -16.90 11.75 9.52
CA GLY A 97 -16.27 10.57 8.96
C GLY A 97 -14.79 10.47 9.31
N GLN A 98 -14.33 9.24 9.54
CA GLN A 98 -12.92 8.88 9.56
C GLN A 98 -12.71 7.61 8.74
N PHE A 99 -11.47 7.33 8.38
CA PHE A 99 -11.08 6.21 7.54
C PHE A 99 -10.06 5.36 8.28
N ARG A 100 -10.45 4.15 8.66
CA ARG A 100 -9.56 3.16 9.25
C ARG A 100 -8.86 2.39 8.14
N ILE A 101 -7.53 2.43 8.14
CA ILE A 101 -6.68 1.67 7.23
C ILE A 101 -6.18 0.42 7.96
N THR A 102 -6.42 -0.76 7.42
CA THR A 102 -5.97 -2.04 8.00
C THR A 102 -5.21 -2.84 6.96
N ARG A 103 -4.04 -3.38 7.32
CA ARG A 103 -3.33 -4.35 6.49
C ARG A 103 -4.06 -5.69 6.58
N THR A 104 -4.41 -6.31 5.45
CA THR A 104 -5.25 -7.53 5.42
C THR A 104 -4.55 -8.74 4.83
N GLY A 105 -3.61 -8.52 3.91
CA GLY A 105 -2.88 -9.55 3.19
C GLY A 105 -1.60 -8.97 2.59
N THR A 106 -1.02 -9.70 1.64
CA THR A 106 0.18 -9.27 0.93
C THR A 106 0.15 -9.70 -0.52
N THR A 107 0.62 -8.83 -1.42
CA THR A 107 0.87 -9.14 -2.82
C THR A 107 2.37 -9.08 -3.10
N THR A 108 2.90 -10.12 -3.74
CA THR A 108 4.31 -10.16 -4.19
C THR A 108 4.40 -9.78 -5.66
N PHE A 109 5.32 -8.87 -5.96
CA PHE A 109 5.64 -8.39 -7.29
C PHE A 109 7.07 -8.80 -7.65
N ARG A 110 7.38 -8.77 -8.95
CA ARG A 110 8.76 -8.77 -9.44
C ARG A 110 9.07 -7.42 -10.06
N HIS A 111 10.27 -6.91 -9.83
CA HIS A 111 10.74 -5.64 -10.38
C HIS A 111 10.54 -5.56 -11.90
N ALA A 112 10.94 -6.61 -12.63
CA ALA A 112 10.83 -6.64 -14.09
C ALA A 112 9.38 -6.62 -14.61
N ASP A 113 8.40 -7.01 -13.79
CA ASP A 113 6.99 -7.03 -14.15
C ASP A 113 6.34 -5.65 -14.03
N VAL A 114 6.83 -4.82 -13.09
CA VAL A 114 6.19 -3.52 -12.74
C VAL A 114 7.00 -2.29 -13.15
N THR A 115 8.22 -2.46 -13.65
CA THR A 115 9.01 -1.36 -14.19
C THR A 115 9.97 -1.83 -15.29
N ARG A 116 10.34 -0.89 -16.16
CA ARG A 116 11.34 -1.10 -17.23
C ARG A 116 12.71 -0.54 -16.88
N VAL A 117 12.83 0.16 -15.75
CA VAL A 117 14.13 0.61 -15.25
C VAL A 117 14.90 -0.62 -14.76
N PRO A 118 16.13 -0.90 -15.23
CA PRO A 118 16.87 -2.07 -14.78
C PRO A 118 17.38 -1.91 -13.33
N LEU A 119 17.50 -3.02 -12.60
CA LEU A 119 18.23 -3.04 -11.33
C LEU A 119 19.72 -2.80 -11.59
N ALA A 120 20.38 -1.96 -10.80
CA ALA A 120 21.82 -1.78 -10.92
C ALA A 120 22.54 -3.04 -10.43
N ALA A 121 23.62 -3.43 -11.11
CA ALA A 121 24.40 -4.63 -10.76
C ALA A 121 25.05 -4.56 -9.36
N ALA A 122 25.09 -3.37 -8.72
CA ALA A 122 25.63 -3.15 -7.38
C ALA A 122 24.61 -3.44 -6.26
N ASP A 123 23.31 -3.39 -6.53
CA ASP A 123 22.23 -3.50 -5.53
C ASP A 123 21.95 -4.96 -5.12
N LEU A 124 22.78 -5.91 -5.58
CA LEU A 124 22.61 -7.35 -5.39
C LEU A 124 23.46 -7.94 -4.26
N ARG A 125 24.25 -7.11 -3.57
CA ARG A 125 25.12 -7.58 -2.46
C ARG A 125 24.45 -7.56 -1.10
N ASP A 126 23.37 -6.78 -0.94
CA ASP A 126 22.76 -6.53 0.38
C ASP A 126 21.51 -7.38 0.66
N SER A 127 20.90 -8.03 -0.33
CA SER A 127 19.70 -8.87 -0.12
C SER A 127 19.97 -10.26 0.48
N ALA A 128 21.20 -10.58 0.87
CA ALA A 128 21.57 -11.82 1.57
C ALA A 128 21.79 -11.63 3.09
N CYS A 129 21.72 -10.39 3.58
CA CYS A 129 21.90 -10.04 4.99
C CYS A 129 20.82 -9.05 5.46
N ALA A 130 19.56 -9.48 5.48
CA ALA A 130 18.50 -8.84 6.26
C ALA A 130 17.38 -9.84 6.54
#